data_AF-A0A2N7WA61-F1
#
_entry.id   AF-A0A2N7WA61-F1
#
_cell.length_a   1.000
_cell.length_b   1.000
_cell.length_c   1.000
_cell.angle_alpha   90.00
_cell.angle_beta   90.00
_cell.angle_gamma   90.00
#
_symmetry.space_group_name_H-M   'P 1'
#
loop_
_entity.id
_entity.type
_entity.pdbx_description
1 polymer ?
#
loop_
_entity_poly.entity_id
_entity_poly.type
_entity_poly.pdbx_seq_one_letter_code
_entity_poly.pdbx_strand_id
1 'polypeptide(L)'
;MKKHILGAALAAVLTMAATAAFADEPLPPPAPGDMHGEAPHGDGPPRMHGAMGPMDAMRPIGPGLAVINDLEQLRRLYALSGRSGDIVAVYHEVLNKTQDPILRHYVYDSLAREQLKPANPEQAIATLRTTLSEDLAAANKAPRISPPTSPRMSPDSAHSQPQ
;
A
#
# COMPACT_ATOMS: atom_id res chain seq x y z
N MET A 1 35.32 18.61 -43.51
CA MET A 1 36.37 18.19 -42.56
C MET A 1 36.75 19.36 -41.69
N LYS A 2 36.58 19.24 -40.37
CA LYS A 2 37.49 19.71 -39.30
C LYS A 2 36.84 19.35 -37.97
N LYS A 3 37.62 18.65 -37.15
CA LYS A 3 37.24 17.91 -35.95
C LYS A 3 37.66 18.80 -34.79
N HIS A 4 36.75 19.15 -33.89
CA HIS A 4 37.13 19.87 -32.68
C HIS A 4 37.63 18.89 -31.63
N ILE A 5 38.77 19.26 -31.08
CA ILE A 5 39.70 18.44 -30.30
C ILE A 5 39.26 18.41 -28.84
N LEU A 6 39.58 17.29 -28.20
CA LEU A 6 39.47 16.99 -26.77
C LEU A 6 39.78 18.18 -25.84
N GLY A 7 39.12 18.22 -24.69
CA GLY A 7 39.60 19.02 -23.57
C GLY A 7 38.82 18.84 -22.27
N ALA A 8 39.51 18.26 -21.28
CA ALA A 8 39.28 18.32 -19.83
C ALA A 8 38.17 17.43 -19.23
N ALA A 9 38.61 16.25 -18.76
CA ALA A 9 37.97 15.51 -17.70
C ALA A 9 38.11 16.29 -16.38
N LEU A 10 36.99 16.67 -15.77
CA LEU A 10 36.95 17.16 -14.39
C LEU A 10 36.41 16.02 -13.51
N ALA A 11 37.32 15.21 -12.97
CA ALA A 11 36.98 14.23 -11.96
C ALA A 11 36.75 14.97 -10.63
N ALA A 12 35.50 15.34 -10.35
CA ALA A 12 35.10 15.74 -9.00
C ALA A 12 34.84 14.46 -8.20
N VAL A 13 35.81 14.05 -7.39
CA VAL A 13 35.64 13.01 -6.38
C VAL A 13 34.68 13.54 -5.32
N LEU A 14 33.41 13.11 -5.36
CA LEU A 14 32.52 13.29 -4.21
C LEU A 14 32.82 12.19 -3.19
N THR A 15 33.59 12.55 -2.17
CA THR A 15 33.68 11.79 -0.93
C THR A 15 32.39 12.01 -0.16
N MET A 16 31.46 11.06 -0.19
CA MET A 16 30.31 11.08 0.71
C MET A 16 30.74 10.47 2.04
N ALA A 17 30.85 11.29 3.08
CA ALA A 17 31.06 10.83 4.45
C ALA A 17 29.78 10.19 4.97
N ALA A 18 29.83 8.90 5.31
CA ALA A 18 28.76 8.22 6.04
C ALA A 18 28.86 8.61 7.52
N THR A 19 27.99 9.51 7.97
CA THR A 19 27.74 9.72 9.40
C THR A 19 26.77 8.64 9.89
N ALA A 20 27.30 7.58 10.49
CA ALA A 20 26.53 6.71 11.37
C ALA A 20 26.65 7.27 12.80
N ALA A 21 25.57 7.86 13.31
CA ALA A 21 25.43 8.21 14.72
C ALA A 21 24.40 7.27 15.35
N PHE A 22 24.85 6.55 16.37
CA PHE A 22 24.13 5.62 17.21
C PHE A 22 23.06 6.32 18.05
N ALA A 23 21.93 5.66 18.32
CA ALA A 23 21.48 5.32 19.68
C ALA A 23 20.04 4.79 19.63
N ASP A 24 19.88 3.53 20.00
CA ASP A 24 18.64 2.93 20.46
C ASP A 24 18.30 3.59 21.80
N GLU A 25 17.30 4.47 21.85
CA GLU A 25 16.79 5.01 23.11
C GLU A 25 15.53 4.22 23.47
N PRO A 26 15.60 3.31 24.46
CA PRO A 26 14.42 2.62 24.95
C PRO A 26 13.54 3.62 25.72
N LEU A 27 12.35 3.88 25.18
CA LEU A 27 11.30 4.63 25.85
C LEU A 27 11.02 4.02 27.25
N PRO A 28 10.94 4.84 28.32
CA PRO A 28 10.66 4.33 29.66
C PRO A 28 9.24 3.73 29.74
N PRO A 29 9.05 2.62 30.47
CA PRO A 29 7.72 2.05 30.68
C PRO A 29 6.88 2.99 31.57
N PRO A 30 5.58 3.19 31.28
CA PRO A 30 4.70 3.94 32.17
C PRO A 30 4.48 3.17 33.49
N ALA A 31 4.75 3.82 34.61
CA ALA A 31 4.46 3.30 35.95
C ALA A 31 2.94 3.33 36.25
N PRO A 32 2.41 2.40 37.08
CA PRO A 32 0.99 2.28 37.37
C PRO A 32 0.54 3.06 38.64
N GLY A 33 -0.70 3.58 38.62
CA GLY A 33 -1.44 4.18 39.75
C GLY A 33 -1.37 5.72 39.77
N ASP A 34 -2.41 6.51 40.07
CA ASP A 34 -3.73 6.23 40.63
C ASP A 34 -4.67 7.46 40.47
N MET A 35 -5.96 7.15 40.30
CA MET A 35 -7.17 7.84 40.78
C MET A 35 -7.68 9.20 40.24
N HIS A 36 -8.98 9.10 39.89
CA HIS A 36 -10.10 10.00 40.21
C HIS A 36 -10.66 10.89 39.08
N GLY A 37 -11.81 10.46 38.56
CA GLY A 37 -12.64 11.17 37.59
C GLY A 37 -13.84 10.32 37.22
N GLU A 38 -14.67 9.99 38.20
CA GLU A 38 -15.97 9.37 37.99
C GLU A 38 -16.89 10.36 37.26
N ALA A 39 -17.39 9.97 36.09
CA ALA A 39 -18.58 10.55 35.46
C ALA A 39 -19.34 9.44 34.71
N PRO A 40 -20.68 9.46 34.75
CA PRO A 40 -21.49 8.24 34.81
C PRO A 40 -21.75 7.58 33.46
N HIS A 41 -22.00 6.27 33.54
CA HIS A 41 -22.60 5.45 32.47
C HIS A 41 -23.87 6.11 31.92
N GLY A 42 -23.86 6.43 30.64
CA GLY A 42 -25.07 6.68 29.85
C GLY A 42 -25.50 5.40 29.17
N ASP A 43 -26.48 4.71 29.75
CA ASP A 43 -27.26 3.66 29.08
C ASP A 43 -28.00 4.26 27.88
N GLY A 44 -27.55 3.90 26.67
CA GLY A 44 -28.25 4.17 25.42
C GLY A 44 -28.16 2.94 24.51
N PRO A 45 -29.28 2.41 23.98
CA PRO A 45 -29.29 1.13 23.29
C PRO A 45 -28.50 1.16 21.97
N PRO A 46 -27.88 0.03 21.57
CA PRO A 46 -27.13 -0.05 20.32
C PRO A 46 -28.11 -0.11 19.15
N ARG A 47 -28.19 0.96 18.35
CA ARG A 47 -28.89 0.87 17.05
C ARG A 47 -27.92 0.48 15.95
N MET A 48 -27.94 -0.82 15.66
CA MET A 48 -27.56 -1.42 14.40
C MET A 48 -28.26 -0.75 13.20
N HIS A 49 -27.55 -0.71 12.08
CA HIS A 49 -27.97 -0.61 10.68
C HIS A 49 -29.39 -0.11 10.35
N GLY A 50 -29.46 0.99 9.59
CA GLY A 50 -30.59 1.27 8.72
C GLY A 50 -30.79 2.73 8.38
N ALA A 51 -30.01 3.27 7.43
CA ALA A 51 -30.42 4.38 6.57
C ALA A 51 -29.40 4.63 5.44
N MET A 52 -29.11 3.62 4.60
CA MET A 52 -28.71 3.95 3.22
C MET A 52 -30.00 4.28 2.46
N GLY A 53 -30.40 5.55 2.50
CA GLY A 53 -31.33 6.07 1.51
C GLY A 53 -30.62 6.14 0.15
N PRO A 54 -31.34 6.08 -0.98
CA PRO A 54 -30.74 6.22 -2.32
C PRO A 54 -30.32 7.68 -2.65
N MET A 55 -29.66 8.36 -1.71
CA MET A 55 -29.32 9.79 -1.78
C MET A 55 -27.84 10.08 -1.48
N ASP A 56 -26.95 9.09 -1.52
CA ASP A 56 -25.50 9.33 -1.48
C ASP A 56 -24.90 9.64 -2.87
N ALA A 57 -25.71 9.56 -3.93
CA ALA A 57 -25.35 10.11 -5.23
C ALA A 57 -25.60 11.62 -5.22
N MET A 58 -24.53 12.40 -5.33
CA MET A 58 -24.54 13.84 -5.63
C MET A 58 -24.49 14.80 -4.43
N ARG A 59 -23.58 14.57 -3.46
CA ARG A 59 -22.96 15.73 -2.81
C ARG A 59 -22.17 16.49 -3.89
N PRO A 60 -22.30 17.83 -4.02
CA PRO A 60 -21.45 18.60 -4.92
C PRO A 60 -19.98 18.31 -4.57
N ILE A 61 -19.32 17.55 -5.43
CA ILE A 61 -17.88 17.33 -5.34
C ILE A 61 -17.28 18.72 -5.51
N GLY A 62 -16.67 19.26 -4.44
CA GLY A 62 -16.10 20.60 -4.48
C GLY A 62 -15.09 20.72 -5.63
N PRO A 63 -14.88 21.92 -6.21
CA PRO A 63 -14.05 22.08 -7.42
C PRO A 63 -12.67 21.43 -7.33
N GLY A 64 -12.01 21.48 -6.17
CA GLY A 64 -10.72 20.82 -5.95
C GLY A 64 -10.78 19.28 -6.07
N LEU A 65 -11.86 18.66 -5.60
CA LEU A 65 -12.05 17.21 -5.70
C LEU A 65 -12.35 16.76 -7.14
N ALA A 66 -13.01 17.60 -7.94
CA ALA A 66 -13.21 17.32 -9.37
C ALA A 66 -11.87 17.31 -10.12
N VAL A 67 -10.98 18.27 -9.84
CA VAL A 67 -9.63 18.30 -10.41
C VAL A 67 -8.82 17.07 -9.99
N ILE A 68 -8.88 16.68 -8.71
CA ILE A 68 -8.21 15.46 -8.23
C ILE A 68 -8.71 14.22 -8.99
N ASN A 69 -10.02 14.10 -9.18
CA ASN A 69 -10.59 12.99 -9.95
C ASN A 69 -10.09 12.97 -11.39
N ASP A 70 -10.02 14.12 -12.06
CA ASP A 70 -9.52 14.22 -13.42
C ASP A 70 -8.02 13.89 -13.51
N LEU A 71 -7.23 14.30 -12.52
CA LEU A 71 -5.81 13.93 -12.43
C LEU A 71 -5.61 12.42 -12.23
N GLU A 72 -6.42 11.78 -11.40
CA GLU A 72 -6.41 10.32 -11.25
C GLU A 72 -6.77 9.61 -12.57
N GLN A 73 -7.75 10.13 -13.31
CA GLN A 73 -8.10 9.60 -14.62
C GLN A 73 -6.95 9.75 -15.63
N LEU A 74 -6.33 10.93 -15.70
CA LEU A 74 -5.18 11.17 -16.58
C LEU A 74 -4.02 10.24 -16.24
N ARG A 75 -3.70 10.08 -14.95
CA ARG A 75 -2.64 9.16 -14.50
C ARG A 75 -2.87 7.74 -15.01
N ARG A 76 -4.10 7.22 -14.92
CA ARG A 76 -4.45 5.89 -15.43
C ARG A 76 -4.28 5.81 -16.95
N LEU A 77 -4.73 6.81 -17.69
CA LEU A 77 -4.59 6.86 -19.15
C LEU A 77 -3.10 6.88 -19.58
N TYR A 78 -2.28 7.68 -18.92
CA TYR A 78 -0.83 7.70 -19.15
C TYR A 78 -0.18 6.34 -18.84
N ALA A 79 -0.57 5.68 -17.76
CA ALA A 79 -0.09 4.35 -17.44
C ALA A 79 -0.48 3.30 -18.51
N LEU A 80 -1.74 3.30 -18.96
CA LEU A 80 -2.23 2.38 -19.98
C LEU A 80 -1.53 2.57 -21.34
N SER A 81 -1.14 3.81 -21.66
CA SER A 81 -0.42 4.12 -22.90
C SER A 81 1.09 3.85 -22.84
N GLY A 82 1.61 3.33 -21.72
CA GLY A 82 3.05 3.13 -21.51
C GLY A 82 3.85 4.42 -21.29
N ARG A 83 3.17 5.58 -21.19
CA ARG A 83 3.77 6.91 -21.03
C ARG A 83 3.60 7.44 -19.61
N SER A 84 3.79 6.55 -18.64
CA SER A 84 3.49 6.87 -17.23
C SER A 84 4.31 8.02 -16.65
N GLY A 85 5.46 8.37 -17.25
CA GLY A 85 6.27 9.53 -16.83
C GLY A 85 5.72 10.89 -17.28
N ASP A 86 4.90 10.94 -18.34
CA ASP A 86 4.41 12.21 -18.90
C ASP A 86 3.44 12.93 -17.96
N ILE A 87 2.77 12.21 -17.06
CA ILE A 87 1.88 12.80 -16.03
C ILE A 87 2.62 13.78 -15.11
N VAL A 88 3.94 13.64 -14.97
CA VAL A 88 4.78 14.52 -14.14
C VAL A 88 4.72 15.97 -14.64
N ALA A 89 4.73 16.19 -15.96
CA ALA A 89 4.62 17.52 -16.53
C ALA A 89 3.26 18.17 -16.21
N VAL A 90 2.18 17.38 -16.27
CA VAL A 90 0.81 17.83 -15.92
C VAL A 90 0.73 18.22 -14.44
N TYR A 91 1.32 17.44 -13.54
CA TYR A 91 1.39 17.77 -12.12
C TYR A 91 2.11 19.09 -11.86
N HIS A 92 3.24 19.34 -12.52
CA HIS A 92 3.93 20.63 -12.40
C HIS A 92 3.10 21.79 -12.96
N GLU A 93 2.38 21.58 -14.06
CA GLU A 93 1.46 22.58 -14.60
C GLU A 93 0.35 22.94 -13.60
N VAL A 94 -0.23 21.95 -12.92
CA VAL A 94 -1.23 22.18 -11.86
C VAL A 94 -0.63 23.00 -10.71
N LEU A 95 0.57 22.64 -10.23
CA LEU A 95 1.25 23.38 -9.15
C LEU A 95 1.55 24.83 -9.53
N ASN A 96 1.78 25.11 -10.82
CA ASN A 96 2.00 26.48 -11.31
C ASN A 96 0.71 27.30 -11.40
N LYS A 97 -0.45 26.64 -11.56
CA LYS A 97 -1.75 27.29 -11.76
C LYS A 97 -2.60 27.38 -10.50
N THR A 98 -2.31 26.59 -9.46
CA THR A 98 -3.14 26.52 -8.25
C THR A 98 -2.40 26.92 -6.98
N GLN A 99 -3.11 27.66 -6.13
CA GLN A 99 -2.71 27.97 -4.75
C GLN A 99 -3.56 27.19 -3.72
N ASP A 100 -4.48 26.33 -4.17
CA ASP A 100 -5.32 25.52 -3.28
C ASP A 100 -4.46 24.52 -2.48
N PRO A 101 -4.41 24.59 -1.13
CA PRO A 101 -3.56 23.72 -0.32
C PRO A 101 -3.91 22.23 -0.47
N ILE A 102 -5.18 21.88 -0.69
CA ILE A 102 -5.61 20.48 -0.85
C ILE A 102 -5.02 19.92 -2.14
N LEU A 103 -5.18 20.67 -3.24
CA LEU A 103 -4.69 20.25 -4.54
C LEU A 103 -3.15 20.19 -4.57
N ARG A 104 -2.48 21.15 -3.94
CA ARG A 104 -1.01 21.15 -3.83
C ARG A 104 -0.52 19.92 -3.07
N HIS A 105 -1.11 19.60 -1.92
CA HIS A 105 -0.73 18.42 -1.14
C HIS A 105 -0.92 17.13 -1.96
N TYR A 106 -2.08 16.98 -2.59
CA TYR A 106 -2.36 15.83 -3.47
C TYR A 106 -1.33 15.69 -4.60
N VAL A 107 -0.95 16.79 -5.25
CA VAL A 107 0.01 16.76 -6.36
C VAL A 107 1.43 16.44 -5.88
N TYR A 108 1.86 16.97 -4.73
CA TYR A 108 3.15 16.61 -4.14
C TYR A 108 3.23 15.11 -3.81
N ASP A 109 2.20 14.56 -3.16
CA ASP A 109 2.14 13.14 -2.84
C ASP A 109 2.16 12.28 -4.12
N SER A 110 1.49 12.73 -5.16
CA SER A 110 1.45 12.04 -6.45
C SER A 110 2.81 12.04 -7.13
N LEU A 111 3.54 13.17 -7.12
CA LEU A 111 4.90 13.25 -7.64
C LEU A 111 5.85 12.30 -6.90
N ALA A 112 5.77 12.23 -5.57
CA ALA A 112 6.58 11.31 -4.78
C ALA A 112 6.32 9.83 -5.19
N ARG A 113 5.06 9.43 -5.33
CA ARG A 113 4.71 8.07 -5.77
C ARG A 113 5.24 7.74 -7.16
N GLU A 114 5.20 8.69 -8.09
CA GLU A 114 5.74 8.49 -9.44
C GLU A 114 7.27 8.34 -9.42
N GLN A 115 7.96 8.99 -8.48
CA GLN A 115 9.42 8.86 -8.29
C GLN A 115 9.82 7.59 -7.54
N LEU A 116 8.95 7.06 -6.66
CA LEU A 116 9.18 5.81 -5.91
C LEU A 116 8.98 4.54 -6.75
N LYS A 117 8.70 4.68 -8.05
CA LYS A 117 8.65 3.53 -8.97
C LYS A 117 9.98 2.78 -8.96
N PRO A 118 9.98 1.45 -9.12
CA PRO A 118 11.21 0.67 -9.18
C PRO A 118 12.15 1.25 -10.24
N ALA A 119 13.38 1.58 -9.84
CA ALA A 119 14.38 2.14 -10.75
C ALA A 119 14.65 1.25 -11.97
N ASN A 120 14.42 -0.06 -11.83
CA ASN A 120 14.47 -1.03 -12.91
C ASN A 120 13.20 -1.92 -12.90
N PRO A 121 12.14 -1.54 -13.62
CA PRO A 121 10.89 -2.31 -13.63
C PRO A 121 11.08 -3.72 -14.20
N GLU A 122 11.94 -3.90 -15.20
CA GLU A 122 12.20 -5.22 -15.81
C GLU A 122 12.84 -6.20 -14.82
N GLN A 123 13.78 -5.73 -14.00
CA GLN A 123 14.37 -6.55 -12.95
C GLN A 123 13.33 -6.94 -11.89
N ALA A 124 12.48 -6.01 -11.46
CA ALA A 124 11.41 -6.30 -10.51
C ALA A 124 10.41 -7.32 -11.08
N ILE A 125 10.04 -7.18 -12.36
CA ILE A 125 9.18 -8.13 -13.07
C ILE A 125 9.85 -9.51 -13.15
N ALA A 126 11.14 -9.57 -13.50
CA ALA A 126 11.88 -10.83 -13.56
C ALA A 126 11.88 -11.54 -12.19
N THR A 127 12.16 -10.82 -11.11
CA THR A 127 12.12 -11.36 -9.75
C THR A 127 10.73 -11.89 -9.40
N LEU A 128 9.66 -11.11 -9.64
CA LEU A 128 8.29 -11.52 -9.35
C LEU A 128 7.88 -12.77 -10.15
N ARG A 129 8.35 -12.92 -11.39
CA ARG A 129 8.10 -14.13 -12.20
C ARG A 129 8.81 -15.34 -11.61
N THR A 130 10.03 -15.18 -11.13
CA THR A 130 10.78 -16.25 -10.44
C THR A 130 10.05 -16.67 -9.17
N THR A 131 9.75 -15.73 -8.27
CA THR A 131 9.05 -16.05 -7.00
C THR A 131 7.68 -16.67 -7.26
N LEU A 132 6.92 -16.16 -8.23
CA LEU A 132 5.64 -16.75 -8.63
C LEU A 132 5.79 -18.21 -9.12
N SER A 133 6.84 -18.51 -9.89
CA SER A 133 7.08 -19.88 -10.37
C SER A 133 7.42 -20.85 -9.22
N GLU A 134 8.17 -20.38 -8.22
CA GLU A 134 8.50 -21.13 -7.01
C GLU A 134 7.26 -21.39 -6.15
N ASP A 135 6.44 -20.35 -5.93
CA ASP A 135 5.18 -20.44 -5.17
C ASP A 135 4.19 -21.43 -5.82
N LEU A 136 4.06 -21.39 -7.15
CA LEU A 136 3.22 -22.32 -7.90
C LEU A 136 3.72 -23.78 -7.79
N ALA A 137 5.04 -24.00 -7.84
CA ALA A 137 5.62 -25.33 -7.66
C ALA A 137 5.38 -25.86 -6.24
N ALA A 138 5.52 -25.01 -5.22
CA ALA A 138 5.22 -25.36 -3.84
C ALA A 138 3.72 -25.68 -3.63
N ALA A 139 2.83 -24.87 -4.19
CA ALA A 139 1.38 -25.06 -4.11
C ALA A 139 0.92 -26.37 -4.76
N ASN A 140 1.51 -26.75 -5.91
CA ASN A 140 1.20 -28.01 -6.59
C ASN A 140 1.76 -29.25 -5.87
N LYS A 141 2.84 -29.09 -5.09
CA LYS A 141 3.46 -30.17 -4.30
C LYS A 141 2.76 -30.40 -2.97
N ALA A 142 2.07 -29.38 -2.42
CA ALA A 142 1.33 -29.51 -1.18
C ALA A 142 0.26 -30.63 -1.31
N PRO A 143 0.26 -31.64 -0.42
CA PRO A 143 -0.78 -32.66 -0.45
C PRO A 143 -2.13 -31.99 -0.30
N ARG A 144 -3.06 -32.24 -1.23
CA ARG A 144 -4.47 -31.86 -1.01
C ARG A 144 -4.91 -32.59 0.25
N ILE A 145 -5.10 -31.85 1.34
CA ILE A 145 -5.67 -32.38 2.56
C ILE A 145 -7.04 -32.94 2.17
N SER A 146 -7.11 -34.26 2.03
CA SER A 146 -8.37 -34.95 1.79
C SER A 146 -9.20 -34.76 3.06
N PRO A 147 -10.51 -34.44 2.95
CA PRO A 147 -11.34 -34.26 4.14
C PRO A 147 -11.24 -35.50 5.03
N PRO A 148 -11.27 -35.33 6.37
CA PRO A 148 -11.08 -36.44 7.29
C PRO A 148 -12.10 -37.53 6.98
N THR A 149 -11.60 -38.71 6.61
CA THR A 149 -12.44 -39.89 6.49
C THR A 149 -12.95 -40.18 7.90
N SER A 150 -14.23 -39.96 8.14
CA SER A 150 -14.85 -40.23 9.44
C SER A 150 -14.61 -41.71 9.80
N PRO A 151 -14.25 -42.02 11.05
CA PRO A 151 -14.05 -43.40 11.46
C PRO A 151 -15.39 -44.13 11.38
N ARG A 152 -15.45 -45.09 10.45
CA ARG A 152 -16.54 -46.06 10.37
C ARG A 152 -16.54 -46.88 11.66
N MET A 153 -17.43 -46.57 12.59
CA MET A 153 -17.72 -47.43 13.73
C MET A 153 -18.30 -48.74 13.20
N SER A 154 -17.58 -49.84 13.41
CA SER A 154 -18.09 -51.19 13.25
C SER A 154 -19.04 -51.48 14.41
N PRO A 155 -20.32 -51.84 14.19
CA PRO A 155 -21.21 -52.28 15.24
C PRO A 155 -21.03 -53.79 15.39
N ASP A 156 -19.98 -54.21 16.09
CA ASP A 156 -19.86 -55.63 16.41
C ASP A 156 -19.14 -55.84 17.75
N SER A 157 -19.90 -55.64 18.82
CA SER A 157 -19.65 -56.20 20.15
C SER A 157 -20.93 -56.10 20.97
N ALA A 158 -21.99 -56.75 20.48
CA ALA A 158 -23.16 -57.08 21.27
C ALA A 158 -23.18 -58.59 21.48
N HIS A 159 -22.36 -59.11 22.40
CA HIS A 159 -22.66 -60.37 23.07
C HIS A 159 -21.85 -60.59 24.36
N SER A 160 -22.59 -61.03 25.38
CA SER A 160 -22.15 -61.85 26.50
C SER A 160 -21.45 -61.18 27.68
N GLN A 161 -22.23 -60.91 28.73
CA GLN A 161 -21.88 -61.40 30.06
C GLN A 161 -23.13 -61.94 30.77
N PRO A 162 -23.09 -63.20 31.28
CA PRO A 162 -24.06 -63.72 32.24
C PRO A 162 -23.57 -63.57 33.69
N GLN A 163 -24.56 -63.66 34.60
CA GLN A 163 -24.54 -63.73 36.07
C GLN A 163 -24.55 -62.37 36.78
#